data_AF-A0A1Y3ER89-F1
#
_entry.id   AF-A0A1Y3ER89-F1
#
_cell.length_a   1.000
_cell.length_b   1.000
_cell.length_c   1.000
_cell.angle_alpha   90.00
_cell.angle_beta   90.00
_cell.angle_gamma   90.00
#
_symmetry.space_group_name_H-M   'P 1'
#
loop_
_entity.id
_entity.type
_entity.pdbx_description
1 polymer ?
#
loop_
_entity_poly.entity_id
_entity_poly.type
_entity_poly.pdbx_seq_one_letter_code
_entity_poly.pdbx_strand_id
1 'polypeptide(L)'
;MLAVQNRRYSLEEVDARHFKKVCVVAHILAIIELLLIGFWMNNFCGGFQWNGPPEAMFTYHPLFMTFSLQFLLGEAIMIYRMLRYAVFNSHNYSLPATPNLYTLHSWLGMTVVLIFCMQFIYLFLIRCWSSFCPEGLLANFSGLVILFYALAVVYLVVCERFRRESLPQEEEAHDLLEQ
;
A
#
# COMPACT_ATOMS: atom_id res chain seq x y z
N MET A 1 -9.31 -33.69 21.32
CA MET A 1 -9.81 -32.30 21.14
C MET A 1 -8.79 -31.25 21.58
N LEU A 2 -8.26 -31.27 22.81
CA LEU A 2 -7.31 -30.26 23.31
C LEU A 2 -6.03 -30.09 22.45
N ALA A 3 -5.42 -31.19 22.00
CA ALA A 3 -4.23 -31.12 21.14
C ALA A 3 -4.48 -30.47 19.75
N VAL A 4 -5.71 -30.60 19.23
CA VAL A 4 -6.12 -29.99 17.96
C VAL A 4 -6.39 -28.50 18.16
N GLN A 5 -7.00 -28.12 19.28
CA GLN A 5 -7.26 -26.73 19.62
C GLN A 5 -5.97 -25.96 19.93
N ASN A 6 -5.05 -26.57 20.68
CA ASN A 6 -3.74 -25.98 20.95
C ASN A 6 -2.91 -25.81 19.66
N ARG A 7 -3.01 -26.76 18.71
CA ARG A 7 -2.39 -26.64 17.39
C ARG A 7 -2.98 -25.47 16.58
N ARG A 8 -4.31 -25.33 16.52
CA ARG A 8 -4.96 -24.20 15.83
C ARG A 8 -4.53 -22.85 16.40
N TYR A 9 -4.55 -22.71 17.73
CA TYR A 9 -4.11 -21.48 18.40
C TYR A 9 -2.64 -21.13 18.06
N SER A 10 -1.75 -22.12 18.07
CA SER A 10 -0.35 -21.90 17.71
C SER A 10 -0.15 -21.44 16.26
N LEU A 11 -0.99 -21.91 15.33
CA LEU A 11 -0.93 -21.53 13.91
C LEU A 11 -1.42 -20.10 13.71
N GLU A 12 -2.56 -19.74 14.31
CA GLU A 12 -3.09 -18.37 14.29
C GLU A 12 -2.10 -17.35 14.84
N GLU A 13 -1.41 -17.71 15.93
CA GLU A 13 -0.36 -16.85 16.48
C GLU A 13 0.84 -16.70 15.54
N VAL A 14 1.30 -17.78 14.91
CA VAL A 14 2.40 -17.73 13.93
C VAL A 14 2.01 -16.84 12.75
N ASP A 15 0.79 -16.99 12.24
CA ASP A 15 0.27 -16.23 11.13
C ASP A 15 0.11 -14.74 11.48
N ALA A 16 -0.41 -14.45 12.69
CA ALA A 16 -0.50 -13.08 13.18
C ALA A 16 0.88 -12.44 13.40
N ARG A 17 1.86 -13.20 13.90
CA ARG A 17 3.25 -12.72 14.04
C ARG A 17 3.89 -12.45 12.69
N HIS A 18 3.67 -13.32 11.71
CA HIS A 18 4.18 -13.14 10.35
C HIS A 18 3.55 -11.91 9.67
N PHE A 19 2.23 -11.78 9.75
CA PHE A 19 1.50 -10.62 9.25
C PHE A 19 2.06 -9.32 9.81
N LYS A 20 2.17 -9.21 11.15
CA LYS A 20 2.72 -8.03 11.82
C LYS A 20 4.13 -7.70 11.35
N LYS A 21 5.00 -8.70 11.21
CA LYS A 21 6.39 -8.50 10.73
C LYS A 21 6.40 -7.92 9.32
N VAL A 22 5.61 -8.49 8.39
CA VAL A 22 5.55 -8.02 7.01
C VAL A 22 4.94 -6.61 6.92
N CYS A 23 3.91 -6.32 7.72
CA CYS A 23 3.34 -4.97 7.82
C CYS A 23 4.36 -3.95 8.29
N VAL A 24 5.14 -4.25 9.33
CA VAL A 24 6.19 -3.36 9.83
C VAL A 24 7.26 -3.12 8.76
N VAL A 25 7.65 -4.15 8.03
CA VAL A 25 8.59 -4.01 6.90
C VAL A 25 8.01 -3.10 5.81
N ALA A 26 6.74 -3.26 5.44
CA ALA A 26 6.09 -2.41 4.45
C ALA A 26 6.08 -0.92 4.87
N HIS A 27 5.77 -0.62 6.13
CA HIS A 27 5.80 0.75 6.65
C HIS A 27 7.21 1.35 6.61
N ILE A 28 8.23 0.57 6.99
CA ILE A 28 9.62 1.01 6.94
C ILE A 28 10.02 1.34 5.50
N LEU A 29 9.69 0.47 4.53
CA LEU A 29 9.95 0.73 3.11
C LEU A 29 9.26 2.01 2.62
N ALA A 30 8.03 2.26 3.03
CA ALA A 30 7.28 3.44 2.62
C ALA A 30 7.86 4.75 3.20
N ILE A 31 8.27 4.73 4.47
CA ILE A 31 8.93 5.88 5.11
C ILE A 31 10.29 6.15 4.46
N ILE A 32 11.07 5.09 4.21
CA ILE A 32 12.35 5.20 3.52
C ILE A 32 12.15 5.84 2.14
N GLU A 33 11.13 5.42 1.39
CA GLU A 33 10.85 5.98 0.08
C GLU A 33 10.49 7.47 0.14
N LEU A 34 9.65 7.88 1.09
CA LEU A 34 9.29 9.28 1.26
C LEU A 34 10.52 10.14 1.56
N LEU A 35 11.45 9.62 2.39
CA LEU A 35 12.70 10.30 2.70
C LEU A 35 13.65 10.36 1.50
N LEU A 36 13.74 9.28 0.71
CA LEU A 36 14.57 9.24 -0.50
C LEU A 36 14.08 10.23 -1.56
N ILE A 37 12.78 10.27 -1.83
CA ILE A 37 12.19 11.25 -2.76
C ILE A 37 12.40 12.67 -2.24
N GLY A 38 12.15 12.91 -0.95
CA GLY A 38 12.39 14.22 -0.33
C GLY A 38 13.85 14.67 -0.46
N PHE A 39 14.80 13.77 -0.20
CA PHE A 39 16.22 14.03 -0.36
C PHE A 39 16.60 14.26 -1.82
N TRP A 40 16.09 13.46 -2.75
CA TRP A 40 16.35 13.61 -4.19
C TRP A 40 15.88 14.98 -4.69
N MET A 41 14.63 15.32 -4.39
CA MET A 41 14.00 16.57 -4.77
C MET A 41 14.73 17.78 -4.19
N ASN A 42 15.17 17.68 -2.93
CA ASN A 42 15.89 18.77 -2.28
C ASN A 42 17.29 19.03 -2.88
N ASN A 43 18.02 17.97 -3.23
CA ASN A 43 19.44 18.09 -3.60
C ASN A 43 19.68 18.18 -5.12
N PHE A 44 18.79 17.63 -5.94
CA PHE A 44 19.00 17.54 -7.39
C PHE A 44 17.95 18.29 -8.23
N CYS A 45 16.80 18.65 -7.65
CA CYS A 45 15.70 19.30 -8.39
C CYS A 45 15.46 20.75 -7.94
N GLY A 46 16.46 21.43 -7.36
CA GLY A 46 16.37 22.86 -7.04
C GLY A 46 15.63 23.19 -5.73
N GLY A 47 15.27 22.18 -4.92
CA GLY A 47 14.74 22.38 -3.58
C GLY A 47 13.24 22.69 -3.55
N PHE A 48 12.73 22.91 -2.32
CA PHE A 48 11.32 23.19 -2.06
C PHE A 48 11.10 24.69 -1.89
N GLN A 49 10.60 25.35 -2.94
CA GLN A 49 10.36 26.80 -2.95
C GLN A 49 8.92 27.11 -3.33
N TRP A 50 8.14 27.71 -2.42
CA TRP A 50 6.74 28.05 -2.68
C TRP A 50 6.57 29.23 -3.65
N ASN A 51 7.48 30.21 -3.60
CA ASN A 51 7.50 31.39 -4.47
C ASN A 51 8.78 31.44 -5.33
N GLY A 52 9.23 30.27 -5.83
CA GLY A 52 10.44 30.13 -6.65
C GLY A 52 10.17 30.10 -8.16
N PRO A 53 11.20 29.79 -8.98
CA PRO A 53 11.00 29.56 -10.40
C PRO A 53 10.16 28.28 -10.65
N PRO A 54 9.49 28.14 -11.81
CA PRO A 54 8.55 27.05 -12.07
C PRO A 54 9.13 25.65 -11.85
N GLU A 55 10.41 25.45 -12.15
CA GLU A 55 11.12 24.19 -11.92
C GLU A 55 11.21 23.80 -10.43
N ALA A 56 11.40 24.76 -9.52
CA ALA A 56 11.48 24.51 -8.08
C ALA A 56 10.11 24.30 -7.44
N MET A 57 9.06 24.89 -8.03
CA MET A 57 7.67 24.63 -7.62
C MET A 57 7.24 23.21 -8.01
N PHE A 58 7.67 22.70 -9.17
CA PHE A 58 7.36 21.34 -9.61
C PHE A 58 7.98 20.26 -8.72
N THR A 59 9.05 20.57 -7.99
CA THR A 59 9.71 19.67 -7.03
C THR A 59 8.79 19.14 -5.93
N TYR A 60 7.73 19.88 -5.57
CA TYR A 60 6.68 19.40 -4.66
C TYR A 60 5.83 18.27 -5.24
N HIS A 61 5.67 18.23 -6.57
CA HIS A 61 4.79 17.28 -7.23
C HIS A 61 5.16 15.82 -6.95
N PRO A 62 6.37 15.33 -7.27
CA PRO A 62 6.74 13.93 -6.99
C PRO A 62 6.71 13.61 -5.49
N LEU A 63 7.04 14.57 -4.61
CA LEU A 63 6.93 14.37 -3.15
C LEU A 63 5.47 14.11 -2.73
N PHE A 64 4.54 14.95 -3.18
CA PHE A 64 3.12 14.80 -2.84
C PHE A 64 2.47 13.60 -3.53
N MET A 65 2.92 13.21 -4.71
CA MET A 65 2.47 11.99 -5.38
C MET A 65 2.89 10.75 -4.59
N THR A 66 4.13 10.68 -4.11
CA THR A 66 4.59 9.58 -3.25
C THR A 66 3.90 9.60 -1.89
N PHE A 67 3.69 10.77 -1.29
CA PHE A 67 2.98 10.85 -0.02
C PHE A 67 1.51 10.44 -0.13
N SER A 68 0.78 10.92 -1.13
CA SER A 68 -0.65 10.66 -1.27
C SER A 68 -0.95 9.32 -1.95
N LEU A 69 -0.55 9.15 -3.20
CA LEU A 69 -0.94 8.02 -4.03
C LEU A 69 -0.20 6.73 -3.71
N GLN A 70 0.96 6.81 -3.05
CA GLN A 70 1.74 5.62 -2.69
C GLN A 70 1.62 5.28 -1.21
N PHE A 71 1.92 6.23 -0.32
CA PHE A 71 1.88 5.99 1.12
C PHE A 71 0.45 5.95 1.66
N LEU A 72 -0.30 7.05 1.59
CA LEU A 72 -1.66 7.10 2.15
C LEU A 72 -2.61 6.10 1.47
N LEU A 73 -2.50 5.92 0.15
CA LEU A 73 -3.30 4.92 -0.56
C LEU A 73 -2.96 3.49 -0.12
N GLY A 74 -1.68 3.16 0.04
CA GLY A 74 -1.28 1.82 0.49
C GLY A 74 -1.73 1.53 1.92
N GLU A 75 -1.63 2.52 2.82
CA GLU A 75 -2.17 2.44 4.18
C GLU A 75 -3.69 2.21 4.17
N ALA A 76 -4.42 2.93 3.31
CA ALA A 76 -5.87 2.77 3.17
C ALA A 76 -6.28 1.37 2.68
N ILE A 77 -5.47 0.72 1.84
CA ILE A 77 -5.74 -0.65 1.39
C ILE A 77 -5.41 -1.66 2.51
N MET A 78 -4.31 -1.45 3.23
CA MET A 78 -3.88 -2.35 4.32
C MET A 78 -4.79 -2.26 5.56
N ILE A 79 -5.50 -1.14 5.76
CA ILE A 79 -6.31 -0.91 6.97
C ILE A 79 -7.36 -2.01 7.20
N TYR A 80 -7.98 -2.54 6.13
CA TYR A 80 -8.98 -3.61 6.19
C TYR A 80 -8.39 -4.96 6.64
N ARG A 81 -7.08 -5.15 6.48
CA ARG A 81 -6.33 -6.33 6.96
C ARG A 81 -5.79 -6.09 8.37
N MET A 82 -5.37 -4.87 8.69
CA MET A 82 -4.85 -4.48 10.00
C MET A 82 -5.93 -4.47 11.09
N LEU A 83 -7.10 -3.93 10.77
CA LEU A 83 -8.24 -3.84 11.67
C LEU A 83 -9.10 -5.10 11.60
N ARG A 84 -8.58 -6.22 12.12
CA ARG A 84 -9.35 -7.47 12.29
C ARG A 84 -10.60 -7.32 13.20
N TYR A 85 -10.73 -6.19 13.89
CA TYR A 85 -11.79 -5.91 14.88
C TYR A 85 -12.62 -4.64 14.63
N ALA A 86 -12.51 -3.96 13.48
CA ALA A 86 -13.31 -2.75 13.23
C ALA A 86 -14.63 -3.04 12.49
N VAL A 87 -15.71 -2.36 12.91
CA VAL A 87 -17.11 -2.45 12.46
C VAL A 87 -17.31 -1.89 11.05
N PHE A 88 -16.57 -2.38 10.06
CA PHE A 88 -16.68 -1.92 8.66
C PHE A 88 -16.73 -3.10 7.70
N ASN A 89 -17.84 -3.85 7.73
CA ASN A 89 -18.08 -4.97 6.81
C ASN A 89 -19.43 -4.82 6.08
N SER A 90 -19.77 -3.59 5.65
CA SER A 90 -21.08 -3.29 5.07
C SER A 90 -21.32 -3.86 3.67
N HIS A 91 -20.29 -4.19 2.88
CA HIS A 91 -20.47 -4.61 1.47
C HIS A 91 -20.77 -6.11 1.31
N ASN A 92 -20.14 -6.96 2.13
CA ASN A 92 -20.39 -8.41 2.14
C ASN A 92 -21.66 -8.79 2.92
N TYR A 93 -22.10 -7.90 3.82
CA TYR A 93 -23.30 -8.08 4.65
C TYR A 93 -24.41 -7.08 4.31
N SER A 94 -24.29 -6.32 3.22
CA SER A 94 -25.43 -5.59 2.68
C SER A 94 -26.39 -6.59 2.08
N LEU A 95 -27.69 -6.45 2.34
CA LEU A 95 -28.73 -7.17 1.61
C LEU A 95 -29.35 -6.19 0.60
N PRO A 96 -29.10 -6.35 -0.72
CA PRO A 96 -28.30 -7.38 -1.40
C PRO A 96 -26.77 -7.15 -1.34
N ALA A 97 -25.97 -8.21 -1.45
CA ALA A 97 -24.50 -8.13 -1.37
C ALA A 97 -23.94 -7.26 -2.50
N THR A 98 -23.14 -6.26 -2.14
CA THR A 98 -22.54 -5.36 -3.13
C THR A 98 -21.21 -5.94 -3.60
N PRO A 99 -21.01 -6.14 -4.91
CA PRO A 99 -19.76 -6.71 -5.42
C PRO A 99 -18.56 -5.84 -5.05
N ASN A 100 -17.34 -6.38 -5.02
CA ASN A 100 -16.14 -5.56 -4.83
C ASN A 100 -15.64 -5.05 -6.20
N LEU A 101 -14.91 -3.93 -6.23
CA LEU A 101 -14.24 -3.41 -7.43
C LEU A 101 -15.16 -3.01 -8.60
N TYR A 102 -16.46 -2.77 -8.39
CA TYR A 102 -17.38 -2.34 -9.46
C TYR A 102 -17.58 -0.81 -9.51
N THR A 103 -17.07 -0.08 -8.52
CA THR A 103 -17.22 1.37 -8.47
C THR A 103 -16.18 2.06 -9.34
N LEU A 104 -16.57 3.17 -9.97
CA LEU A 104 -15.67 4.04 -10.74
C LEU A 104 -14.45 4.47 -9.91
N HIS A 105 -14.64 4.69 -8.61
CA HIS A 105 -13.58 5.03 -7.66
C HIS A 105 -12.49 3.94 -7.59
N SER A 106 -12.90 2.67 -7.50
CA SER A 106 -11.97 1.55 -7.47
C SER A 106 -11.21 1.40 -8.79
N TRP A 107 -11.87 1.61 -9.93
CA TRP A 107 -11.26 1.50 -11.26
C TRP A 107 -10.26 2.62 -11.55
N LEU A 108 -10.61 3.85 -11.19
CA LEU A 108 -9.70 4.98 -11.31
C LEU A 108 -8.49 4.81 -10.38
N GLY A 109 -8.70 4.35 -9.14
CA GLY A 109 -7.61 4.05 -8.21
C GLY A 109 -6.66 2.98 -8.74
N MET A 110 -7.17 1.85 -9.26
CA MET A 110 -6.34 0.78 -9.85
C MET A 110 -5.59 1.26 -11.10
N THR A 111 -6.23 2.06 -11.96
CA THR A 111 -5.61 2.63 -13.15
C THR A 111 -4.48 3.60 -12.79
N VAL A 112 -4.66 4.44 -11.76
CA VAL A 112 -3.64 5.37 -11.28
C VAL A 112 -2.43 4.63 -10.72
N VAL A 113 -2.63 3.56 -9.95
CA VAL A 113 -1.54 2.70 -9.45
C VAL A 113 -0.76 2.06 -10.60
N LEU A 114 -1.47 1.54 -11.62
CA LEU A 114 -0.84 0.94 -12.80
C LEU A 114 0.01 1.95 -13.58
N ILE A 115 -0.53 3.15 -13.82
CA ILE A 115 0.16 4.23 -14.54
C ILE A 115 1.39 4.71 -13.73
N PHE A 116 1.28 4.78 -12.40
CA PHE A 116 2.41 5.15 -11.53
C PHE A 116 3.55 4.11 -11.60
N CYS A 117 3.22 2.81 -11.59
CA CYS A 117 4.19 1.74 -11.80
C CYS A 117 4.87 1.84 -13.18
N MET A 118 4.12 2.16 -14.23
CA MET A 118 4.66 2.35 -15.59
C MET A 118 5.55 3.61 -15.71
N GLN A 119 5.15 4.71 -15.07
CA GLN A 119 5.93 5.95 -14.99
C GLN A 119 7.31 5.69 -14.38
N PHE A 120 7.39 4.79 -13.38
CA PHE A 120 8.65 4.45 -12.74
C PHE A 120 9.60 3.64 -13.63
N ILE A 121 9.07 2.65 -14.37
CA ILE A 121 9.84 1.87 -15.35
C ILE A 121 10.41 2.79 -16.45
N TYR A 122 9.62 3.77 -16.90
CA TYR A 122 10.07 4.76 -17.87
C TYR A 122 11.21 5.65 -17.34
N LEU A 123 11.13 6.10 -16.07
CA LEU A 123 12.22 6.85 -15.43
C LEU A 123 13.51 6.04 -15.28
N PHE A 124 13.40 4.74 -14.95
CA PHE A 124 14.53 3.81 -14.84
C PHE A 124 15.30 3.65 -16.16
N LEU A 125 14.61 3.71 -17.30
CA LEU A 125 15.21 3.49 -18.63
C LEU A 125 15.84 4.75 -19.24
N ILE A 126 15.41 5.96 -18.85
CA ILE A 126 15.80 7.21 -19.52
C ILE A 126 16.94 7.96 -18.81
N ARG A 127 17.03 7.90 -17.48
CA ARG A 127 17.95 8.74 -16.70
C ARG A 127 19.34 8.08 -16.57
N CYS A 128 20.06 8.00 -17.68
CA CYS A 128 21.51 7.73 -17.77
C CYS A 128 22.03 6.43 -17.12
N TRP A 129 21.76 5.29 -17.77
CA TRP A 129 22.41 4.00 -17.47
C TRP A 129 23.95 4.03 -17.67
N SER A 130 24.47 4.96 -18.48
CA SER A 130 25.88 4.93 -18.94
C SER A 130 26.87 5.71 -18.05
N SER A 131 26.40 6.69 -17.27
CA SER A 131 27.32 7.68 -16.64
C SER A 131 27.46 7.54 -15.12
N PHE A 132 26.80 6.56 -14.47
CA PHE A 132 26.78 6.40 -13.01
C PHE A 132 26.57 7.72 -12.23
N CYS A 133 25.72 8.61 -12.75
CA CYS A 133 25.42 9.87 -12.07
C CYS A 133 24.77 9.58 -10.70
N PRO A 134 25.19 10.25 -9.61
CA PRO A 134 24.63 10.03 -8.27
C PRO A 134 23.10 10.19 -8.22
N GLU A 135 22.56 11.11 -9.02
CA GLU A 135 21.12 11.33 -9.18
C GLU A 135 20.40 10.10 -9.76
N GLY A 136 20.96 9.48 -10.81
CA GLY A 136 20.39 8.30 -11.46
C GLY A 136 20.44 7.07 -10.57
N LEU A 137 21.52 6.92 -9.79
CA LEU A 137 21.63 5.83 -8.81
C LEU A 137 20.57 5.96 -7.71
N LEU A 138 20.33 7.18 -7.22
CA LEU A 138 19.30 7.46 -6.22
C LEU A 138 17.90 7.17 -6.77
N ALA A 139 17.61 7.61 -8.00
CA ALA A 139 16.34 7.32 -8.68
C ALA A 139 16.13 5.81 -8.86
N ASN A 140 17.16 5.07 -9.26
CA ASN A 140 17.08 3.61 -9.41
C ASN A 140 16.84 2.91 -8.07
N PHE A 141 17.51 3.37 -7.00
CA PHE A 141 17.31 2.83 -5.66
C PHE A 141 15.90 3.08 -5.13
N SER A 142 15.37 4.29 -5.29
CA SER A 142 13.96 4.63 -5.01
C SER A 142 13.01 3.68 -5.75
N GLY A 143 13.30 3.35 -7.00
CA GLY A 143 12.48 2.42 -7.77
C GLY A 143 12.40 1.01 -7.23
N LEU A 144 13.54 0.50 -6.79
CA LEU A 144 13.57 -0.80 -6.14
C LEU A 144 12.78 -0.78 -4.84
N VAL A 145 12.90 0.29 -4.04
CA VAL A 145 12.12 0.44 -2.79
C VAL A 145 10.62 0.49 -3.07
N ILE A 146 10.18 1.26 -4.08
CA ILE A 146 8.78 1.30 -4.53
C ILE A 146 8.30 -0.08 -4.96
N LEU A 147 9.10 -0.82 -5.74
CA LEU A 147 8.74 -2.16 -6.19
C LEU A 147 8.59 -3.14 -5.02
N PHE A 148 9.55 -3.16 -4.09
CA PHE A 148 9.48 -4.02 -2.91
C PHE A 148 8.30 -3.66 -2.00
N TYR A 149 8.00 -2.36 -1.83
CA TYR A 149 6.82 -1.93 -1.12
C TYR A 149 5.53 -2.40 -1.81
N ALA A 150 5.41 -2.22 -3.12
CA ALA A 150 4.24 -2.66 -3.88
C ALA A 150 4.04 -4.17 -3.78
N LEU A 151 5.11 -4.96 -3.90
CA LEU A 151 5.07 -6.41 -3.71
C LEU A 151 4.67 -6.80 -2.28
N ALA A 152 5.17 -6.10 -1.26
CA ALA A 152 4.79 -6.32 0.13
C ALA A 152 3.29 -6.03 0.38
N VAL A 153 2.78 -4.91 -0.15
CA VAL A 153 1.36 -4.55 -0.06
C VAL A 153 0.49 -5.58 -0.78
N VAL A 154 0.84 -5.96 -2.02
CA VAL A 154 0.11 -6.99 -2.77
C VAL A 154 0.14 -8.31 -2.02
N TYR A 155 1.28 -8.73 -1.49
CA TYR A 155 1.38 -9.95 -0.69
C TYR A 155 0.49 -9.92 0.55
N LEU A 156 0.48 -8.82 1.30
CA LEU A 156 -0.39 -8.63 2.49
C LEU A 156 -1.87 -8.68 2.14
N VAL A 157 -2.24 -8.16 0.97
CA VAL A 157 -3.65 -8.08 0.51
C VAL A 157 -4.13 -9.42 -0.06
N VAL A 158 -3.30 -10.08 -0.87
CA VAL A 158 -3.65 -11.32 -1.60
C VAL A 158 -3.58 -12.55 -0.71
N CYS A 159 -2.72 -12.57 0.31
CA CYS A 159 -2.58 -13.75 1.16
C CYS A 159 -3.88 -14.02 1.94
N GLU A 160 -4.61 -15.06 1.52
CA GLU A 160 -5.89 -15.47 2.13
C GLU A 160 -5.75 -15.83 3.61
N ARG A 161 -4.57 -16.25 4.03
CA ARG A 161 -4.26 -16.55 5.44
C ARG A 161 -4.40 -15.33 6.36
N PHE A 162 -4.31 -14.12 5.80
CA PHE A 162 -4.51 -12.87 6.55
C PHE A 162 -5.90 -12.27 6.30
N ARG A 163 -6.78 -13.01 5.62
CA ARG A 163 -8.17 -12.60 5.42
C ARG A 163 -8.86 -12.56 6.78
N ARG A 164 -9.63 -11.49 7.00
CA ARG A 164 -10.46 -11.33 8.20
C ARG A 164 -11.55 -12.41 8.23
N GLU A 165 -11.73 -13.04 9.39
CA GLU A 165 -12.90 -13.86 9.70
C GLU A 165 -14.05 -12.98 10.20
N SER A 166 -15.28 -13.37 9.85
CA SER A 166 -16.48 -12.68 10.29
C SER A 166 -16.69 -12.83 11.79
N LEU A 167 -17.20 -11.77 12.43
CA LEU A 167 -17.59 -11.85 13.83
C LEU A 167 -18.91 -12.62 13.93
N PRO A 168 -19.15 -13.40 15.00
CA PRO A 168 -20.43 -14.10 15.20
C PRO A 168 -21.63 -13.15 15.14
N GLN A 169 -21.48 -11.92 15.63
CA GLN A 169 -22.53 -10.90 15.60
C GLN A 169 -22.87 -10.41 14.18
N GLU A 170 -21.92 -10.44 13.24
CA GLU A 170 -22.15 -10.07 11.84
C GLU A 170 -22.94 -11.17 11.12
N GLU A 171 -22.68 -12.43 11.47
CA GLU A 171 -23.40 -13.61 10.96
C GLU A 171 -24.83 -13.65 11.49
N GLU A 172 -25.02 -13.43 12.79
CA GLU A 172 -26.36 -13.32 13.40
C GLU A 172 -27.17 -12.16 12.80
N ALA A 173 -26.56 -10.99 12.59
CA ALA A 173 -27.25 -9.84 11.98
C ALA A 173 -27.67 -10.12 10.53
N HIS A 174 -26.87 -10.88 9.77
CA HIS A 174 -27.20 -11.29 8.42
C HIS A 174 -28.41 -12.24 8.41
N ASP A 175 -28.37 -13.27 9.27
CA ASP A 175 -29.44 -14.26 9.38
C ASP A 175 -30.78 -13.64 9.82
N LEU A 176 -30.74 -12.58 10.62
CA LEU A 176 -31.93 -11.82 11.03
C LEU A 176 -32.54 -10.99 9.90
N LEU A 177 -31.72 -10.52 8.96
CA LEU A 177 -32.18 -9.70 7.84
C LEU A 177 -32.65 -10.54 6.64
N GLU A 178 -32.29 -11.83 6.59
CA GLU A 178 -32.76 -12.78 5.57
C GLU A 178 -34.11 -13.45 5.91
N GLN A 179 -34.61 -13.31 7.15
CA GLN A 179 -35.91 -13.82 7.62
C GLN A 179 -37.06 -12.86 7.31
#